data_AF-A0A7J9H3P3-F1
#
_entry.id   AF-A0A7J9H3P3-F1
#
_cell.length_a   1.000
_cell.length_b   1.000
_cell.length_c   1.000
_cell.angle_alpha   90.00
_cell.angle_beta   90.00
_cell.angle_gamma   90.00
#
_symmetry.space_group_name_H-M   'P 1'
#
loop_
_entity.id
_entity.type
_entity.pdbx_description
1 polymer ?
#
loop_
_entity_poly.entity_id
_entity_poly.type
_entity_poly.pdbx_seq_one_letter_code
_entity_poly.pdbx_strand_id
1 'polypeptide(L)'
;MLSRNAFLVDIVQEKIGTVLKLDSIKNGESWKGYDFLIFNTWHWWLHTGRKQPWDFIESRGKVKKDMDRMAAYREALRTWSKWVDSNVNTTTTQVFFQGISPTHF
;
A
#
# COMPACT_ATOMS: atom_id res chain seq x y z
N MET A 1 6.70 -12.79 11.16
CA MET A 1 7.69 -12.01 10.38
C MET A 1 7.24 -10.56 10.35
N LEU A 2 8.16 -9.59 10.48
CA LEU A 2 7.85 -8.18 10.22
C LEU A 2 8.18 -7.86 8.75
N SER A 3 7.19 -7.42 7.98
CA SER A 3 7.37 -6.98 6.58
C SER A 3 7.10 -5.48 6.50
N ARG A 4 8.05 -4.71 5.94
CA ARG A 4 7.97 -3.25 5.90
C ARG A 4 7.56 -2.78 4.51
N ASN A 5 6.28 -2.45 4.36
CA ASN A 5 5.77 -1.66 3.23
C ASN A 5 4.81 -0.60 3.79
N ALA A 6 5.19 0.67 3.69
CA ALA A 6 4.41 1.76 4.26
C ALA A 6 3.09 2.02 3.51
N PHE A 7 2.95 1.57 2.25
CA PHE A 7 1.83 1.88 1.37
C PHE A 7 1.03 0.64 0.95
N LEU A 8 1.46 -0.57 1.33
CA LEU A 8 0.93 -1.89 0.94
C LEU A 8 0.97 -2.21 -0.56
N VAL A 9 1.14 -1.21 -1.42
CA VAL A 9 1.32 -1.33 -2.87
C VAL A 9 2.78 -1.09 -3.27
N ASP A 10 3.09 -1.28 -4.55
CA ASP A 10 4.46 -1.25 -5.04
C ASP A 10 4.97 0.18 -5.29
N ILE A 11 6.24 0.41 -4.91
CA ILE A 11 7.05 1.52 -5.41
C ILE A 11 8.11 0.92 -6.33
N VAL A 12 8.17 1.38 -7.58
CA VAL A 12 9.01 0.79 -8.62
C VAL A 12 9.87 1.87 -9.28
N GLN A 13 11.14 1.55 -9.52
CA GLN A 13 12.01 2.40 -10.34
C GLN A 13 11.67 2.20 -11.82
N GLU A 14 11.24 3.27 -12.49
CA GLU A 14 10.96 3.29 -13.92
C GLU A 14 11.92 4.29 -14.62
N LYS A 15 11.95 4.29 -15.97
CA LYS A 15 12.78 5.24 -16.75
C LYS A 15 12.45 6.71 -16.46
N ILE A 16 11.20 7.00 -16.09
CA ILE A 16 10.72 8.35 -15.79
C ILE A 16 11.04 8.79 -14.35
N GLY A 17 11.46 7.88 -13.47
CA GLY A 17 11.67 8.11 -12.05
C GLY A 17 11.01 7.03 -11.19
N THR A 18 10.93 7.30 -9.88
CA THR A 18 10.30 6.41 -8.91
C THR A 18 8.78 6.52 -8.99
N VAL A 19 8.06 5.42 -9.19
CA VAL A 19 6.61 5.41 -9.39
C VAL A 19 5.92 4.61 -8.28
N LEU A 20 4.98 5.24 -7.57
CA LEU A 20 4.03 4.55 -6.70
C LEU A 20 2.89 3.98 -7.57
N LYS A 21 2.78 2.66 -7.66
CA LYS A 21 1.76 1.97 -8.47
C LYS A 21 0.61 1.53 -7.58
N LEU A 22 -0.50 2.26 -7.60
CA LEU A 22 -1.61 2.06 -6.65
C LEU A 22 -2.39 0.77 -6.88
N ASP A 23 -2.23 0.16 -8.05
CA ASP A 23 -2.94 -1.00 -8.56
C ASP A 23 -2.04 -2.25 -8.68
N SER A 24 -0.90 -2.26 -7.98
CA SER A 24 0.06 -3.38 -7.99
C SER A 24 0.52 -3.78 -6.59
N ILE A 25 0.56 -5.09 -6.33
CA ILE A 25 1.13 -5.72 -5.12
C ILE A 25 1.95 -6.95 -5.56
N LYS A 26 3.25 -6.77 -5.79
CA LYS A 26 4.14 -7.87 -6.20
C LYS A 26 4.62 -8.71 -5.03
N ASN A 27 4.87 -8.09 -3.88
CA ASN A 27 5.46 -8.76 -2.71
C ASN A 27 4.42 -9.46 -1.81
N GLY A 28 3.16 -9.56 -2.24
CA GLY A 28 2.07 -10.13 -1.46
C GLY A 28 2.25 -11.61 -1.13
N GLU A 29 2.96 -12.38 -1.98
CA GLU A 29 3.26 -13.80 -1.72
C GLU A 29 3.94 -14.03 -0.37
N SER A 30 4.75 -13.08 0.10
CA SER A 30 5.41 -13.14 1.40
C SER A 30 4.46 -13.09 2.59
N TRP A 31 3.19 -12.74 2.38
CA TRP A 31 2.16 -12.69 3.43
C TRP A 31 1.34 -13.99 3.53
N LYS A 32 1.50 -14.94 2.61
CA LYS A 32 0.75 -16.20 2.64
C LYS A 32 1.30 -17.15 3.69
N GLY A 33 0.45 -18.06 4.17
CA GLY A 33 0.83 -19.15 5.08
C GLY A 33 0.93 -18.77 6.56
N TYR A 34 0.56 -17.55 6.95
CA TYR A 34 0.45 -17.15 8.36
C TYR A 34 -0.98 -17.35 8.88
N ASP A 35 -1.11 -17.74 10.15
CA ASP A 35 -2.41 -17.85 10.83
C ASP A 35 -3.02 -16.47 11.14
N PHE A 36 -2.17 -15.45 11.30
CA PHE A 36 -2.57 -14.08 11.61
C PHE A 36 -1.84 -13.09 10.71
N LEU A 37 -2.60 -12.23 10.03
CA LEU A 37 -2.09 -11.11 9.27
C LEU A 37 -2.62 -9.81 9.84
N ILE A 38 -1.70 -8.94 10.29
CA ILE A 38 -2.03 -7.64 10.86
C ILE A 38 -1.40 -6.58 9.97
N PHE A 39 -2.24 -5.82 9.27
CA PHE A 39 -1.81 -4.77 8.37
C PHE A 39 -2.03 -3.39 9.01
N ASN A 40 -1.18 -2.43 8.66
CA ASN A 40 -1.38 -1.01 8.95
C ASN A 40 -0.82 -0.20 7.79
N THR A 41 -1.53 0.86 7.42
CA THR A 41 -0.98 1.87 6.52
C THR A 41 -1.70 3.21 6.74
N TRP A 42 -0.94 4.24 7.13
CA TRP A 42 -1.45 5.61 7.28
C TRP A 42 -0.35 6.68 7.28
N HIS A 43 0.54 6.65 8.27
CA HIS A 43 1.41 7.78 8.61
C HIS A 43 2.16 8.38 7.41
N TRP A 44 2.69 7.53 6.54
CA TRP A 44 3.49 7.95 5.37
C TRP A 44 2.67 8.50 4.21
N TRP A 45 1.36 8.26 4.15
CA TRP A 45 0.49 8.77 3.07
C TRP A 45 0.37 10.30 3.08
N LEU A 46 0.58 10.95 4.22
CA LEU A 46 0.47 12.40 4.32
C LEU A 46 1.77 13.13 3.98
N HIS A 47 2.87 12.41 3.74
CA HIS A 47 4.14 13.03 3.41
C HIS A 47 4.14 13.68 2.02
N THR A 48 4.72 14.87 1.94
CA THR A 48 4.91 15.65 0.71
C THR A 48 6.34 16.19 0.64
N GLY A 49 6.72 16.74 -0.51
CA GLY A 49 8.06 17.30 -0.73
C GLY A 49 9.17 16.26 -0.53
N ARG A 50 10.23 16.62 0.20
CA ARG A 50 11.40 15.74 0.42
C ARG A 50 11.08 14.43 1.16
N LYS A 51 9.94 14.34 1.85
CA LYS A 51 9.53 13.12 2.58
C LYS A 51 8.68 12.17 1.72
N GLN A 52 8.30 12.57 0.52
CA GLN A 52 7.57 11.73 -0.42
C GLN A 52 8.54 10.74 -1.11
N PRO A 53 8.31 9.43 -1.01
CA PRO A 53 9.23 8.43 -1.55
C PRO A 53 9.00 8.09 -3.04
N TRP A 54 8.19 8.86 -3.77
CA TRP A 54 7.94 8.66 -5.20
C TRP A 54 8.00 9.99 -5.96
N ASP A 55 8.38 9.91 -7.23
CA ASP A 55 8.40 11.04 -8.17
C ASP A 55 7.08 11.17 -8.93
N PHE A 56 6.36 10.05 -9.13
CA PHE A 56 5.11 9.95 -9.86
C PHE A 56 4.17 8.93 -9.20
N ILE A 57 2.87 9.07 -9.46
CA ILE A 57 1.83 8.11 -9.06
C ILE A 57 1.19 7.53 -10.33
N GLU A 58 1.05 6.20 -10.37
CA GLU A 58 0.29 5.50 -11.39
C GLU A 58 -1.02 4.99 -10.77
N SER A 59 -2.12 5.27 -11.47
CA SER A 59 -3.47 4.80 -11.15
C SER A 59 -4.14 4.34 -12.44
N ARG A 60 -4.45 3.05 -12.54
CA ARG A 60 -5.17 2.44 -13.68
C ARG A 60 -4.46 2.71 -15.01
N GLY A 61 -3.15 2.51 -15.00
CA GLY A 61 -2.27 2.76 -16.15
C GLY A 61 -2.06 4.23 -16.52
N LYS A 62 -2.60 5.18 -15.74
CA LYS A 62 -2.37 6.62 -15.94
C LYS A 62 -1.34 7.13 -14.95
N VAL A 63 -0.21 7.57 -15.49
CA VAL A 63 0.86 8.20 -14.70
C VAL A 63 0.61 9.69 -14.54
N LYS A 64 0.74 10.19 -13.32
CA LYS A 64 0.62 11.60 -12.95
C LYS A 64 1.80 12.02 -12.09
N LYS A 65 2.12 13.32 -12.09
CA LYS A 65 3.17 13.85 -11.20
C LYS A 65 2.82 13.67 -9.74
N ASP A 66 1.55 13.89 -9.40
CA ASP A 66 1.05 13.66 -8.06
C ASP A 66 -0.47 13.43 -8.02
N MET A 67 -1.02 13.11 -6.83
CA MET A 67 -2.44 12.82 -6.61
C MET A 67 -2.90 13.26 -5.21
N ASP A 68 -4.19 13.56 -5.04
CA ASP A 68 -4.80 13.75 -3.72
C ASP A 68 -4.51 12.55 -2.80
N ARG A 69 -4.07 12.80 -1.56
CA ARG A 69 -3.61 11.75 -0.65
C ARG A 69 -4.72 10.80 -0.24
N MET A 70 -5.92 11.32 -0.02
CA MET A 70 -7.05 10.47 0.36
C MET A 70 -7.54 9.64 -0.81
N ALA A 71 -7.49 10.16 -2.03
CA ALA A 71 -7.79 9.41 -3.24
C ALA A 71 -6.77 8.30 -3.48
N ALA A 72 -5.47 8.59 -3.37
CA ALA A 72 -4.40 7.61 -3.51
C ALA A 72 -4.48 6.51 -2.43
N TYR A 73 -4.68 6.91 -1.17
CA TYR A 73 -4.89 6.00 -0.04
C TYR A 73 -6.06 5.05 -0.28
N ARG A 74 -7.21 5.60 -0.69
CA ARG A 74 -8.42 4.82 -0.97
C ARG A 74 -8.19 3.80 -2.09
N GLU A 75 -7.44 4.16 -3.13
CA GLU A 75 -7.17 3.26 -4.24
C GLU A 75 -6.22 2.13 -3.84
N ALA A 76 -5.12 2.45 -3.15
CA ALA A 76 -4.21 1.43 -2.62
C ALA A 76 -4.89 0.47 -1.64
N LEU A 77 -5.76 0.99 -0.75
CA LEU A 77 -6.55 0.12 0.13
C LEU A 77 -7.51 -0.80 -0.63
N ARG A 78 -8.11 -0.33 -1.74
CA ARG A 78 -8.95 -1.18 -2.59
C ARG A 78 -8.13 -2.26 -3.29
N THR A 79 -6.90 -1.96 -3.70
CA THR A 79 -5.99 -2.95 -4.28
C THR A 79 -5.59 -3.98 -3.24
N TRP A 80 -5.21 -3.54 -2.04
CA TRP A 80 -4.90 -4.43 -0.92
C TRP A 80 -6.08 -5.32 -0.52
N SER A 81 -7.30 -4.76 -0.40
CA SER A 81 -8.47 -5.54 0.00
C SER A 81 -8.77 -6.64 -1.02
N LYS A 82 -8.73 -6.31 -2.32
CA LYS A 82 -8.89 -7.30 -3.40
C LYS A 82 -7.81 -8.38 -3.37
N TRP A 83 -6.58 -7.99 -3.06
CA TRP A 83 -5.49 -8.95 -2.91
C TRP A 83 -5.79 -9.92 -1.77
N VAL A 84 -6.21 -9.44 -0.60
CA VAL A 84 -6.62 -10.28 0.55
C VAL A 84 -7.74 -11.23 0.14
N ASP A 85 -8.84 -10.70 -0.43
CA ASP A 85 -10.01 -11.49 -0.84
C ASP A 85 -9.64 -12.61 -1.83
N SER A 86 -8.63 -12.36 -2.69
CA SER A 86 -8.23 -13.31 -3.74
C SER A 86 -7.14 -14.29 -3.30
N ASN A 87 -6.38 -14.00 -2.24
CA ASN A 87 -5.14 -14.71 -1.91
C ASN A 87 -5.10 -15.31 -0.51
N VAL A 88 -6.00 -14.92 0.39
CA VAL A 88 -6.00 -15.37 1.78
C VAL A 88 -7.17 -16.30 2.02
N ASN A 89 -6.90 -17.52 2.48
CA ASN A 89 -7.95 -18.40 2.97
C ASN A 89 -8.36 -18.00 4.39
N THR A 90 -9.51 -17.33 4.52
CA THR A 90 -10.01 -16.84 5.82
C THR A 90 -10.53 -17.93 6.75
N THR A 91 -10.62 -19.20 6.30
CA THR A 91 -10.91 -20.32 7.20
C THR A 91 -9.72 -20.71 8.07
N THR A 92 -8.50 -20.40 7.62
CA THR A 92 -7.25 -20.73 8.31
C THR A 92 -6.48 -19.49 8.78
N THR A 93 -6.66 -18.36 8.10
CA THR A 93 -5.94 -17.11 8.40
C THR A 93 -6.91 -16.03 8.86
N GLN A 94 -6.65 -15.43 10.02
CA GLN A 94 -7.36 -14.24 10.48
C GLN A 94 -6.66 -12.97 9.99
N VAL A 95 -7.42 -12.04 9.41
CA VAL A 95 -6.90 -10.78 8.87
C VAL A 95 -7.40 -9.61 9.70
N PHE A 96 -6.48 -8.77 10.13
CA PHE A 96 -6.74 -7.56 10.89
C PHE A 96 -6.15 -6.35 10.17
N PHE A 97 -6.83 -5.22 10.30
CA PHE A 97 -6.30 -3.93 9.89
C PHE A 97 -6.27 -3.00 11.10
N GLN A 98 -5.07 -2.62 11.53
CA GLN A 98 -4.89 -1.60 12.55
C GLN A 98 -5.19 -0.24 11.91
N GLY A 99 -6.14 0.49 12.51
CA GLY A 99 -6.54 1.82 12.07
C GLY A 99 -5.44 2.88 12.18
N ILE A 100 -5.85 4.12 11.96
CA ILE A 100 -4.96 5.28 11.96
C ILE A 100 -4.36 5.49 13.36
N SER A 101 -3.02 5.52 13.43
CA SER A 101 -2.32 5.97 14.64
C SER A 101 -2.45 7.50 14.75
N PRO A 102 -2.88 8.03 15.91
CA PRO A 102 -2.96 9.48 16.12
C PRO A 102 -1.58 10.13 16.02
N THR A 103 -1.57 11.39 15.59
CA THR A 103 -0.39 12.26 15.63
C THR A 103 -0.57 13.25 16.77
N HIS A 104 0.45 13.41 17.60
CA HIS A 104 0.50 14.41 18.66
C HIS A 104 1.30 15.61 18.16
N PHE A 105 0.71 16.81 18.24
CA PHE A 105 1.32 18.08 17.83
C PHE A 105 1.89 18.82 19.05
#